data_AF-A0A1S3SXX6-F1
#
_entry.id   AF-A0A1S3SXX6-F1
#
_cell.length_a   1.000
_cell.length_b   1.000
_cell.length_c   1.000
_cell.angle_alpha   90.00
_cell.angle_beta   90.00
_cell.angle_gamma   90.00
#
_symmetry.space_group_name_H-M   'P 1'
#
loop_
_entity.id
_entity.type
_entity.pdbx_description
1 polymer ?
#
loop_
_entity_poly.entity_id
_entity_poly.type
_entity_poly.pdbx_seq_one_letter_code
_entity_poly.pdbx_strand_id
1 'polypeptide(L)'
;HYRESGSADVPLKVPDAITTWETDAFCLALGGFGLAPPVKLTVFQPFFPELPLPYAIIRGENFELKATVFNYLSKCIMVSVTPAPSLDYTLTPLNDVQYSSCLCANGWKTFSWTMAPSVLGKSPVFIQLFKQQNGC
;
A
#
# COMPACT_ATOMS: atom_id res chain seq x y z
N HIS A 1 -11.94 -19.93 25.16
CA HIS A 1 -11.46 -20.81 26.25
C HIS A 1 -10.57 -19.99 27.16
N TYR A 2 -10.80 -20.02 28.47
CA TYR A 2 -9.81 -19.54 29.45
C TYR A 2 -8.78 -20.67 29.68
N ARG A 3 -7.51 -20.32 29.89
CA ARG A 3 -6.51 -21.25 30.44
C ARG A 3 -6.43 -21.03 31.95
N GLU A 4 -6.24 -22.10 32.71
CA GLU A 4 -6.12 -22.08 34.17
C GLU A 4 -4.95 -21.22 34.68
N SER A 5 -4.02 -20.83 33.81
CA SER A 5 -2.93 -19.89 34.08
C SER A 5 -3.33 -18.39 34.05
N GLY A 6 -4.61 -18.06 33.84
CA GLY A 6 -5.08 -16.66 33.78
C GLY A 6 -4.70 -15.91 32.50
N SER A 7 -4.23 -16.63 31.48
CA SER A 7 -3.84 -16.10 30.16
C SER A 7 -4.97 -16.24 29.13
N ALA A 8 -5.10 -15.24 28.26
CA ALA A 8 -6.00 -15.24 27.10
C ALA A 8 -5.30 -14.67 25.86
N ASP A 9 -5.33 -15.42 24.76
CA ASP A 9 -4.82 -14.99 23.45
C ASP A 9 -5.97 -14.39 22.62
N VAL A 10 -5.80 -13.18 22.08
CA VAL A 10 -6.81 -12.50 21.25
C VAL A 10 -6.28 -12.24 19.84
N PRO A 11 -6.75 -12.98 18.81
CA PRO A 11 -6.32 -12.74 17.44
C PRO A 11 -6.98 -11.49 16.85
N LEU A 12 -6.18 -10.59 16.28
CA LEU A 12 -6.63 -9.34 15.65
C LEU A 12 -6.03 -9.23 14.24
N LYS A 13 -6.76 -8.65 13.28
CA LYS A 13 -6.20 -8.25 11.99
C LYS A 13 -5.42 -6.95 12.16
N VAL A 14 -4.19 -6.90 11.66
CA VAL A 14 -3.45 -5.63 11.55
C VAL A 14 -4.17 -4.67 10.60
N PRO A 15 -4.24 -3.36 10.91
CA PRO A 15 -4.77 -2.36 10.00
C PRO A 15 -3.92 -2.24 8.73
N ASP A 16 -4.54 -1.87 7.60
CA ASP A 16 -3.87 -1.80 6.29
C ASP A 16 -3.00 -0.54 6.10
N ALA A 17 -2.91 0.33 7.12
CA ALA A 17 -2.13 1.57 7.08
C ALA A 17 -0.69 1.36 7.58
N ILE A 18 0.29 1.85 6.81
CA ILE A 18 1.72 1.85 7.15
C ILE A 18 1.98 2.88 8.26
N THR A 19 1.94 2.44 9.51
CA THR A 19 2.17 3.28 10.69
C THR A 19 2.53 2.45 11.93
N THR A 20 3.06 3.10 12.96
CA THR A 20 3.22 2.51 14.29
C THR A 20 1.96 2.76 15.10
N TRP A 21 1.25 1.69 15.40
CA TRP A 21 0.13 1.68 16.35
C TRP A 21 0.66 1.55 17.77
N GLU A 22 -0.07 2.10 18.74
CA GLU A 22 0.21 1.97 20.17
C GLU A 22 -1.05 1.42 20.84
N THR A 23 -0.88 0.36 21.63
CA THR A 23 -1.99 -0.41 22.20
C THR A 23 -2.01 -0.26 23.71
N ASP A 24 -3.01 0.45 24.22
CA ASP A 24 -3.35 0.49 25.64
C ASP A 24 -4.26 -0.69 26.01
N ALA A 25 -4.08 -1.25 27.20
CA ALA A 25 -4.97 -2.28 27.76
C ALA A 25 -5.18 -2.03 29.25
N PHE A 26 -6.40 -2.28 29.74
CA PHE A 26 -6.76 -2.12 31.14
C PHE A 26 -7.57 -3.31 31.66
N CYS A 27 -7.49 -3.53 32.97
CA CYS A 27 -8.11 -4.63 33.68
C CYS A 27 -9.07 -4.09 34.74
N LEU A 28 -10.22 -4.74 34.89
CA LEU A 28 -11.20 -4.47 35.96
C LEU A 28 -11.50 -5.77 36.70
N ALA A 29 -11.36 -5.76 38.03
CA ALA A 29 -11.62 -6.89 38.90
C ALA A 29 -12.18 -6.42 40.26
N LEU A 30 -12.62 -7.36 41.10
CA LEU A 30 -13.01 -7.06 42.49
C LEU A 30 -11.87 -6.44 43.32
N GLY A 31 -10.60 -6.70 42.95
CA GLY A 31 -9.42 -6.07 43.53
C GLY A 31 -9.09 -4.67 43.00
N GLY A 32 -9.89 -4.11 42.08
CA GLY A 32 -9.72 -2.76 41.55
C GLY A 32 -9.41 -2.70 40.04
N PHE A 33 -8.77 -1.60 39.64
CA PHE A 33 -8.37 -1.28 38.27
C PHE A 33 -6.86 -1.44 38.09
N GLY A 34 -6.44 -1.94 36.93
CA GLY A 34 -5.04 -1.97 36.51
C GLY A 34 -4.87 -1.49 35.07
N LEU A 35 -3.76 -0.81 34.78
CA LEU A 35 -3.38 -0.37 33.44
C LEU A 35 -2.10 -1.09 33.02
N ALA A 36 -2.08 -1.68 31.82
CA ALA A 36 -0.89 -2.29 31.26
C ALA A 36 0.05 -1.22 30.64
N PRO A 37 1.37 -1.43 30.63
CA PRO A 37 2.28 -0.59 29.84
C PRO A 37 1.91 -0.65 28.35
N PRO A 38 1.95 0.49 27.62
CA PRO A 38 1.63 0.51 26.20
C PRO A 38 2.64 -0.28 25.37
N VAL A 39 2.14 -1.01 24.38
CA VAL A 39 2.96 -1.79 23.42
C VAL A 39 2.83 -1.17 22.03
N LYS A 40 3.92 -1.11 21.27
CA LYS A 40 3.95 -0.52 19.93
C LYS A 40 4.03 -1.60 18.85
N LEU A 41 3.23 -1.44 17.80
CA LEU A 41 3.11 -2.35 16.66
C LEU A 41 3.29 -1.58 15.35
N THR A 42 4.46 -1.69 14.72
CA THR A 42 4.73 -1.09 13.40
C THR A 42 4.20 -1.98 12.28
N VAL A 43 3.18 -1.50 11.57
CA VAL A 43 2.76 -2.08 10.29
C VAL A 43 3.61 -1.45 9.19
N PHE A 44 4.27 -2.29 8.38
CA PHE A 44 5.12 -1.82 7.30
C PHE A 44 4.98 -2.68 6.04
N GLN A 45 4.83 -2.01 4.89
CA GLN A 45 4.85 -2.66 3.58
C GLN A 45 6.20 -2.40 2.90
N PRO A 46 6.97 -3.43 2.50
CA PRO A 46 8.34 -3.27 2.02
C PRO A 46 8.48 -2.52 0.67
N PHE A 47 7.38 -2.36 -0.05
CA PHE A 47 7.23 -1.54 -1.24
C PHE A 47 5.74 -1.18 -1.39
N PHE A 48 5.46 0.07 -1.77
CA PHE A 48 4.10 0.58 -2.03
C PHE A 48 4.16 1.61 -3.19
N PRO A 49 3.03 1.88 -3.89
CA PRO A 49 3.00 2.85 -4.97
C PRO A 49 2.59 4.23 -4.44
N GLU A 50 3.44 5.23 -4.62
CA GLU A 50 3.04 6.62 -4.50
C GLU A 50 2.33 7.06 -5.79
N LEU A 51 1.10 7.56 -5.68
CA LEU A 51 0.23 7.94 -6.79
C LEU A 51 -0.17 9.43 -6.65
N PRO A 52 0.68 10.38 -7.10
CA PRO A 52 0.36 11.81 -7.08
C PRO A 52 -0.76 12.14 -8.07
N LEU A 53 -2.01 12.10 -7.57
CA LEU A 53 -3.21 12.51 -8.31
C LEU A 53 -3.50 14.01 -8.09
N PRO A 54 -3.88 14.77 -9.14
CA PRO A 54 -4.38 16.14 -8.99
C PRO A 54 -5.80 16.13 -8.40
N TYR A 55 -6.25 17.29 -7.92
CA TYR A 55 -7.62 17.46 -7.40
C TYR A 55 -8.72 17.10 -8.43
N ALA A 56 -8.46 17.37 -9.72
CA ALA A 56 -9.32 17.01 -10.84
C ALA A 56 -8.50 16.84 -12.13
N ILE A 57 -9.06 16.14 -13.11
CA ILE A 57 -8.56 16.04 -14.49
C ILE A 57 -9.71 16.42 -15.43
N ILE A 58 -9.43 17.18 -16.49
CA ILE A 58 -10.47 17.66 -17.41
C ILE A 58 -10.77 16.59 -18.47
N ARG A 59 -12.05 16.31 -18.72
CA ARG A 59 -12.48 15.33 -19.73
C ARG A 59 -12.12 15.81 -21.14
N GLY A 60 -11.28 15.05 -21.83
CA GLY A 60 -10.74 15.38 -23.14
C GLY A 60 -9.29 15.89 -23.12
N GLU A 61 -8.71 16.11 -21.93
CA GLU A 61 -7.27 16.33 -21.76
C GLU A 61 -6.55 15.02 -21.42
N ASN A 62 -5.26 14.95 -21.77
CA ASN A 62 -4.39 13.83 -21.44
C ASN A 62 -3.55 14.18 -20.20
N PHE A 63 -3.61 13.35 -19.16
CA PHE A 63 -2.83 13.52 -17.93
C PHE A 63 -1.76 12.42 -17.81
N GLU A 64 -0.53 12.76 -17.38
CA GLU A 64 0.51 11.76 -17.12
C GLU A 64 0.37 11.18 -15.69
N LEU A 65 -0.35 10.07 -15.56
CA LEU A 65 -0.46 9.32 -14.31
C LEU A 65 0.89 8.67 -13.99
N LYS A 66 1.44 9.00 -12.81
CA LYS A 66 2.68 8.44 -12.28
C LYS A 66 2.41 7.50 -11.11
N ALA A 67 3.11 6.36 -11.09
CA ALA A 67 3.22 5.49 -9.92
C ALA A 67 4.71 5.32 -9.58
N THR A 68 5.15 5.83 -8.42
CA THR A 68 6.53 5.65 -7.95
C THR A 68 6.58 4.54 -6.91
N VAL A 69 7.38 3.51 -7.17
CA VAL A 69 7.58 2.37 -6.27
C VAL A 69 8.96 2.49 -5.62
N PHE A 70 9.00 2.52 -4.29
CA PHE A 70 10.23 2.49 -3.48
C PHE A 70 10.48 1.08 -2.95
N ASN A 71 11.74 0.65 -2.88
CA ASN A 71 12.14 -0.61 -2.24
C ASN A 71 12.89 -0.35 -0.92
N TYR A 72 12.24 -0.68 0.19
CA TYR A 72 12.80 -0.54 1.54
C TYR A 72 13.51 -1.80 2.05
N LEU A 73 13.67 -2.84 1.21
CA LEU A 73 14.44 -4.04 1.54
C LEU A 73 15.94 -3.84 1.28
N SER A 74 16.78 -4.49 2.08
CA SER A 74 18.25 -4.53 1.92
C SER A 74 18.74 -5.34 0.71
N LYS A 75 17.87 -5.72 -0.22
CA LYS A 75 18.19 -6.54 -1.40
C LYS A 75 17.37 -6.11 -2.61
N CYS A 76 17.86 -6.46 -3.80
CA CYS A 76 17.16 -6.16 -5.03
C CYS A 76 15.91 -7.05 -5.21
N ILE A 77 14.85 -6.47 -5.77
CA ILE A 77 13.58 -7.16 -6.07
C ILE A 77 13.10 -6.82 -7.48
N MET A 78 12.58 -7.82 -8.18
CA MET A 78 11.81 -7.60 -9.41
C MET A 78 10.39 -7.18 -9.00
N VAL A 79 10.02 -5.93 -9.29
CA VAL A 79 8.63 -5.47 -9.19
C VAL A 79 8.01 -5.42 -10.57
N SER A 80 6.69 -5.57 -10.65
CA SER A 80 5.90 -5.28 -11.84
C SER A 80 4.59 -4.59 -11.49
N VAL A 81 4.20 -3.62 -12.31
CA VAL A 81 3.09 -2.69 -12.06
C VAL A 81 2.09 -2.76 -13.19
N THR A 82 0.83 -3.02 -12.87
CA THR A 82 -0.26 -3.08 -13.86
C THR A 82 -1.43 -2.19 -13.44
N PRO A 83 -1.94 -1.31 -14.33
CA PRO A 83 -3.18 -0.60 -14.06
C PRO A 83 -4.37 -1.56 -14.08
N ALA A 84 -5.37 -1.32 -13.23
CA ALA A 84 -6.64 -2.01 -13.35
C ALA A 84 -7.45 -1.44 -14.53
N PRO A 85 -8.21 -2.27 -15.27
CA PRO A 85 -9.11 -1.79 -16.31
C PRO A 85 -10.26 -0.96 -15.71
N SER A 86 -10.70 0.06 -16.44
CA SER A 86 -11.83 0.91 -16.09
C SER A 86 -12.65 1.24 -17.35
N LEU A 87 -13.92 1.61 -17.16
CA LEU A 87 -14.78 2.19 -18.21
C LEU A 87 -14.77 3.72 -18.19
N ASP A 88 -14.31 4.31 -17.07
CA ASP A 88 -14.36 5.75 -16.82
C ASP A 88 -13.21 6.51 -17.49
N TYR A 89 -12.10 5.81 -17.75
CA TYR A 89 -10.85 6.35 -18.28
C TYR A 89 -10.08 5.24 -19.01
N THR A 90 -9.20 5.61 -19.94
CA THR A 90 -8.17 4.71 -20.49
C THR A 90 -6.79 5.07 -19.93
N LEU A 91 -5.91 4.07 -19.83
CA LEU A 91 -4.51 4.23 -19.43
C LEU A 91 -3.61 3.55 -20.48
N THR A 92 -2.85 4.33 -21.24
CA THR A 92 -1.85 3.82 -22.19
C THR A 92 -0.43 4.05 -21.64
N PRO A 93 0.49 3.08 -21.70
CA PRO A 93 1.84 3.26 -21.19
C PRO A 93 2.61 4.31 -22.01
N LEU A 94 3.46 5.12 -21.37
CA LEU A 94 4.38 6.03 -22.09
C LEU A 94 5.63 5.31 -22.65
N ASN A 95 5.95 4.13 -22.12
CA ASN A 95 7.20 3.41 -22.41
C ASN A 95 6.89 1.98 -22.89
N ASP A 96 7.43 1.59 -24.05
CA ASP A 96 6.98 0.40 -24.81
C ASP A 96 7.18 -0.98 -24.14
N VAL A 97 8.12 -1.15 -23.19
CA VAL A 97 8.66 -2.49 -22.91
C VAL A 97 8.51 -2.98 -21.45
N GLN A 98 8.51 -2.11 -20.45
CA GLN A 98 8.73 -2.56 -19.05
C GLN A 98 7.75 -2.00 -18.01
N TYR A 99 6.66 -2.74 -17.83
CA TYR A 99 5.89 -2.79 -16.59
C TYR A 99 6.67 -3.40 -15.42
N SER A 100 7.76 -4.14 -15.69
CA SER A 100 8.66 -4.72 -14.69
C SER A 100 9.98 -3.97 -14.57
N SER A 101 10.56 -3.94 -13.37
CA SER A 101 11.90 -3.37 -13.16
C SER A 101 12.58 -3.93 -11.91
N CYS A 102 13.90 -4.04 -11.95
CA CYS A 102 14.70 -4.34 -10.77
C CYS A 102 14.87 -3.10 -9.89
N LEU A 103 14.44 -3.20 -8.63
CA LEU A 103 14.67 -2.21 -7.60
C LEU A 103 15.66 -2.74 -6.57
N CYS A 104 16.87 -2.18 -6.54
CA CYS A 104 17.84 -2.45 -5.48
C CYS A 104 17.53 -1.69 -4.17
N ALA A 105 18.30 -1.94 -3.11
CA ALA A 105 18.02 -1.40 -1.78
C ALA A 105 17.98 0.14 -1.78
N ASN A 106 16.92 0.71 -1.19
CA ASN A 106 16.61 2.15 -1.20
C ASN A 106 16.41 2.76 -2.61
N GLY A 107 16.35 1.94 -3.66
CA GLY A 107 16.07 2.36 -5.02
C GLY A 107 14.57 2.59 -5.27
N TRP A 108 14.27 3.42 -6.27
CA TRP A 108 12.91 3.71 -6.70
C TRP A 108 12.76 3.65 -8.23
N LYS A 109 11.52 3.45 -8.70
CA LYS A 109 11.17 3.47 -10.12
C LYS A 109 9.79 4.12 -10.27
N THR A 110 9.71 5.12 -11.14
CA THR A 110 8.44 5.67 -11.60
C THR A 110 8.00 4.96 -12.88
N PHE A 111 6.72 4.60 -12.91
CA PHE A 111 6.00 4.07 -14.06
C PHE A 111 4.96 5.13 -14.48
N SER A 112 4.81 5.37 -15.79
CA SER A 112 3.96 6.44 -16.33
C SER A 112 2.95 5.92 -17.36
N TRP A 113 1.73 6.42 -17.29
CA TRP A 113 0.65 6.21 -18.26
C TRP A 113 0.02 7.54 -18.68
N THR A 114 -0.41 7.64 -19.93
CA THR A 114 -1.34 8.68 -20.38
C THR A 114 -2.73 8.26 -19.98
N MET A 115 -3.34 9.06 -19.11
CA MET A 115 -4.71 8.91 -18.66
C MET A 115 -5.62 9.81 -19.51
N ALA A 116 -6.57 9.21 -20.22
CA ALA A 116 -7.61 9.92 -20.95
C ALA A 116 -8.97 9.61 -20.30
N PRO A 117 -9.54 10.53 -19.49
CA PRO A 117 -10.85 10.35 -18.87
C PRO A 117 -11.99 10.49 -19.88
N SER A 118 -12.92 9.53 -19.85
CA SER A 118 -14.07 9.43 -20.74
C SER A 118 -15.36 9.98 -20.11
N VAL A 119 -15.51 9.86 -18.79
CA VAL A 119 -16.72 10.28 -18.04
C VAL A 119 -16.49 11.54 -17.20
N LEU A 120 -17.55 12.03 -16.54
CA LEU A 120 -17.48 13.10 -15.55
C LEU A 120 -17.93 12.58 -14.18
N GLY A 121 -17.28 13.02 -13.11
CA GLY A 121 -17.60 12.63 -11.74
C GLY A 121 -16.36 12.21 -10.96
N LYS A 122 -16.55 11.38 -9.93
CA LYS A 122 -15.46 10.74 -9.18
C LYS A 122 -15.26 9.31 -9.70
N SER A 123 -14.07 9.00 -10.18
CA SER A 123 -13.65 7.65 -10.56
C SER A 123 -12.46 7.22 -9.70
N PRO A 124 -12.47 6.02 -9.09
CA PRO A 124 -11.33 5.51 -8.33
C PRO A 124 -10.25 4.95 -9.28
N VAL A 125 -9.02 5.43 -9.15
CA VAL A 125 -7.87 4.92 -9.91
C VAL A 125 -7.20 3.79 -9.12
N PHE A 126 -7.11 2.60 -9.72
CA PHE A 126 -6.47 1.43 -9.11
C PHE A 126 -5.23 1.00 -9.90
N ILE A 127 -4.09 0.89 -9.20
CA ILE A 127 -2.83 0.34 -9.70
C ILE A 127 -2.44 -0.87 -8.85
N GLN A 128 -2.05 -1.98 -9.48
CA GLN A 128 -1.63 -3.20 -8.81
C GLN A 128 -0.09 -3.30 -8.81
N LEU A 129 0.49 -3.62 -7.64
CA LEU A 129 1.90 -3.98 -7.52
C LEU A 129 2.06 -5.48 -7.27
N PHE A 130 2.92 -6.12 -8.06
CA PHE A 130 3.36 -7.49 -7.85
C PHE A 130 4.88 -7.52 -7.69
N LYS A 131 5.36 -8.20 -6.65
CA LYS A 131 6.77 -8.63 -6.59
C LYS A 131 6.87 -10.00 -7.25
N GLN A 132 7.76 -10.13 -8.22
CA GLN A 132 8.00 -11.41 -8.88
C GLN A 132 8.92 -12.31 -8.04
N GLN A 133 8.81 -13.62 -8.22
CA GLN A 133 9.66 -14.61 -7.55
C GLN A 133 11.01 -14.76 -8.26
N ASN A 134 11.04 -14.54 -9.58
CA ASN A 134 12.25 -14.45 -10.38
C ASN A 134 13.09 -13.23 -9.91
N GLY A 135 14.39 -13.42 -9.81
CA GLY A 135 15.26 -12.54 -9.02
C GLY A 135 15.65 -11.20 -9.67
N CYS A 136 16.02 -10.29 -8.77
CA CYS A 136 17.06 -9.27 -8.93
C CYS A 136 17.95 -9.50 -7.65
#